data_AF-A0A1E9PJG0-F1
#
_entry.id   AF-A0A1E9PJG0-F1
#
_cell.length_a   1.000
_cell.length_b   1.000
_cell.length_c   1.000
_cell.angle_alpha   90.00
_cell.angle_beta   90.00
_cell.angle_gamma   90.00
#
_symmetry.space_group_name_H-M   'P 1'
#
loop_
_entity.id
_entity.type
_entity.pdbx_description
1 polymer ?
#
loop_
_entity_poly.entity_id
_entity_poly.type
_entity_poly.pdbx_seq_one_letter_code
_entity_poly.pdbx_strand_id
1 'polypeptide(L)'
;MDDSKIKIQEVIDPQLKENYIAIHAQSEPQAQILAQQISPCLNQSQEDIALKVDDQYFIVRTKEIIYLEVNQGVVTITTSKGNYQTRQSLSSLADKLNSQDFIRISKYALVRIQAIERLELAFSGNMYAYLSTGQQVNVSRRFVSQLKNRLGI
;
A
#
# COMPACT_ATOMS: atom_id res chain seq x y z
N MET A 1 28.16 -6.85 -1.65
CA MET A 1 26.76 -6.75 -1.17
C MET A 1 26.83 -6.95 0.31
N ASP A 2 26.76 -5.85 1.06
CA ASP A 2 26.84 -5.85 2.52
C ASP A 2 25.47 -6.23 3.08
N ASP A 3 25.36 -7.47 3.54
CA ASP A 3 24.16 -8.04 4.14
C ASP A 3 24.13 -7.60 5.62
N SER A 4 23.93 -6.30 5.84
CA SER A 4 23.80 -5.71 7.17
C SER A 4 22.48 -6.16 7.79
N LYS A 5 22.48 -7.37 8.38
CA LYS A 5 21.35 -7.92 9.12
C LYS A 5 20.99 -7.02 10.29
N ILE A 6 19.86 -6.32 10.19
CA ILE A 6 19.28 -5.55 11.28
C ILE A 6 18.87 -6.53 12.39
N LYS A 7 19.38 -6.31 13.61
CA LYS A 7 18.94 -7.03 14.81
C LYS A 7 17.89 -6.17 15.52
N ILE A 8 16.73 -6.76 15.79
CA ILE A 8 15.67 -6.11 16.56
C ILE A 8 15.78 -6.62 18.01
N GLN A 9 15.83 -5.68 18.96
CA GLN A 9 15.80 -5.96 20.39
C GLN A 9 14.54 -5.35 20.98
N GLU A 10 13.69 -6.18 21.58
CA GLU A 10 12.51 -5.75 22.31
C GLU A 10 12.84 -5.62 23.80
N VAL A 11 12.51 -4.48 24.40
CA VAL A 11 12.66 -4.23 25.82
C VAL A 11 11.29 -3.82 26.35
N ILE A 12 10.77 -4.60 27.30
CA ILE A 12 9.46 -4.35 27.91
C ILE A 12 9.70 -3.68 29.26
N ASP A 13 9.29 -2.41 29.38
CA ASP A 13 9.29 -1.67 30.63
C ASP A 13 7.84 -1.29 31.01
N PRO A 14 7.23 -1.96 32.00
CA PRO A 14 5.87 -1.65 32.44
C PRO A 14 5.69 -0.25 33.05
N GLN A 15 6.78 0.46 33.37
CA GLN A 15 6.74 1.80 33.96
C GLN A 15 6.91 2.93 32.93
N LEU A 16 7.08 2.59 31.65
CA LEU A 16 7.24 3.56 30.58
C LEU A 16 5.99 4.44 30.45
N LYS A 17 6.17 5.76 30.43
CA LYS A 17 5.05 6.73 30.31
C LYS A 17 4.53 6.85 28.88
N GLU A 18 5.39 6.63 27.90
CA GLU A 18 5.08 6.70 26.48
C GLU A 18 5.96 5.72 25.71
N ASN A 19 5.41 5.14 24.64
CA ASN A 19 6.16 4.26 23.75
C ASN A 19 7.10 5.09 22.88
N TYR A 20 8.37 4.72 22.82
CA TYR A 20 9.35 5.33 21.93
C TYR A 20 10.24 4.26 21.29
N ILE A 21 10.93 4.63 20.21
CA ILE A 21 11.94 3.78 19.56
C ILE A 21 13.31 4.41 19.78
N ALA A 22 14.23 3.65 20.36
CA ALA A 22 15.65 3.99 20.43
C ALA A 22 16.41 3.35 19.26
N ILE A 23 17.12 4.15 18.48
CA ILE A 23 17.90 3.67 17.33
C ILE A 23 19.38 3.60 17.73
N HIS A 24 19.92 2.38 17.73
CA HIS A 24 21.33 2.11 17.99
C HIS A 24 22.05 1.83 16.67
N ALA A 25 22.98 2.71 16.27
CA ALA A 25 23.71 2.62 15.01
C ALA A 25 25.20 2.87 15.21
N GLN A 26 26.05 2.50 14.24
CA GLN A 26 27.50 2.68 14.33
C GLN A 26 27.93 4.13 14.09
N SER A 27 27.05 4.97 13.52
CA SER A 27 27.29 6.39 13.27
C SER A 27 25.99 7.19 13.20
N GLU A 28 26.08 8.51 13.34
CA GLU A 28 24.94 9.42 13.20
C GLU A 28 24.25 9.34 11.83
N PRO A 29 24.97 9.30 10.68
CA PRO A 29 24.32 9.10 9.38
C PRO A 29 23.53 7.79 9.29
N GLN A 30 24.05 6.69 9.86
CA GLN A 30 23.32 5.42 9.89
C GLN A 30 22.07 5.51 10.77
N ALA A 31 22.15 6.20 11.93
CA ALA A 31 21.00 6.44 12.78
C ALA A 31 19.90 7.24 12.06
N GLN A 32 20.28 8.27 11.32
CA GLN A 32 19.34 9.08 10.51
C GLN A 32 18.70 8.27 9.38
N ILE A 33 19.47 7.42 8.68
CA ILE A 33 18.92 6.53 7.65
C ILE A 33 17.89 5.58 8.25
N LEU A 34 18.19 4.94 9.39
CA LEU A 34 17.26 4.05 10.08
C LEU A 34 16.00 4.81 10.55
N ALA A 35 16.15 6.03 11.07
CA ALA A 35 15.02 6.86 11.48
C ALA A 35 14.11 7.19 10.29
N GLN A 36 14.67 7.54 9.14
CA GLN A 36 13.92 7.82 7.91
C GLN A 36 13.18 6.59 7.38
N GLN A 37 13.75 5.39 7.55
CA GLN A 37 13.11 4.14 7.15
C GLN A 37 11.95 3.74 8.08
N ILE A 38 12.06 4.01 9.38
CA ILE A 38 11.08 3.59 10.39
C ILE A 38 9.94 4.62 10.53
N SER A 39 10.22 5.92 10.40
CA SER A 39 9.22 6.98 10.63
C SER A 39 7.90 6.79 9.86
N PRO A 40 7.88 6.40 8.56
CA PRO A 40 6.65 6.15 7.83
C PRO A 40 5.81 4.98 8.39
N CYS A 41 6.46 4.00 9.00
CA CYS A 41 5.77 2.86 9.62
C CYS A 41 5.11 3.24 10.96
N LEU A 42 5.64 4.25 11.66
CA LEU A 42 5.11 4.73 12.94
C LEU A 42 3.99 5.75 12.75
N ASN A 43 4.06 6.53 11.68
CA ASN A 43 3.08 7.55 11.33
C ASN A 43 1.86 6.99 10.58
N GLN A 44 1.46 5.73 10.85
CA GLN A 44 0.21 5.14 10.33
C GLN A 44 -1.05 5.76 10.98
N SER A 45 -1.06 7.06 11.22
CA SER A 45 -2.30 7.82 11.31
C SER A 45 -2.96 7.76 9.95
N GLN A 46 -4.16 7.18 9.86
CA GLN A 46 -5.07 7.16 8.70
C GLN A 46 -4.77 8.31 7.73
N GLU A 47 -3.97 8.05 6.70
CA GLU A 47 -3.64 9.10 5.74
C GLU A 47 -4.87 9.28 4.86
N ASP A 48 -5.56 10.40 5.00
CA ASP A 48 -6.53 10.82 3.99
C ASP A 48 -5.75 11.41 2.81
N ILE A 49 -6.08 11.01 1.59
CA ILE A 49 -5.48 11.61 0.39
C ILE A 49 -6.37 12.73 -0.14
N ALA A 50 -5.77 13.87 -0.45
CA ALA A 50 -6.42 14.91 -1.23
C ALA A 50 -6.42 14.51 -2.72
N LEU A 51 -7.61 14.29 -3.25
CA LEU A 51 -7.86 13.92 -4.63
C LEU A 51 -8.40 15.12 -5.41
N LYS A 52 -7.73 15.50 -6.50
CA LYS A 52 -8.26 16.53 -7.41
C LYS A 52 -9.19 15.88 -8.41
N VAL A 53 -10.46 16.27 -8.39
CA VAL A 53 -11.50 15.87 -9.34
C VAL A 53 -12.01 17.16 -9.98
N ASP A 54 -11.73 17.34 -11.27
CA ASP A 54 -11.93 18.61 -11.99
C ASP A 54 -11.33 19.81 -11.22
N ASP A 55 -12.14 20.76 -10.78
CA ASP A 55 -11.73 21.95 -10.04
C ASP A 55 -11.95 21.84 -8.52
N GLN A 56 -12.25 20.64 -8.03
CA GLN A 56 -12.55 20.38 -6.62
C GLN A 56 -11.53 19.41 -6.00
N TYR A 57 -11.33 19.56 -4.69
CA TYR A 57 -10.56 18.62 -3.89
C TYR A 57 -11.48 17.81 -3.00
N PHE A 58 -11.34 16.48 -3.09
CA PHE A 58 -12.02 15.53 -2.23
C PHE A 58 -11.01 14.92 -1.26
N ILE A 59 -11.34 14.92 0.03
CA ILE A 59 -10.57 14.22 1.04
C ILE A 59 -11.07 12.79 1.11
N VAL A 60 -10.25 11.85 0.65
CA VAL A 60 -10.60 10.43 0.56
C VAL A 60 -9.83 9.65 1.60
N ARG A 61 -10.54 8.96 2.49
CA ARG A 61 -9.89 8.12 3.49
C ARG A 61 -9.29 6.90 2.82
N THR A 62 -7.99 6.70 2.94
CA THR A 62 -7.31 5.57 2.28
C THR A 62 -7.85 4.21 2.72
N LYS A 63 -8.30 4.08 3.96
CA LYS A 63 -8.99 2.87 4.47
C LYS A 63 -10.29 2.54 3.72
N GLU A 64 -10.93 3.54 3.13
CA GLU A 64 -12.18 3.37 2.37
C GLU A 64 -11.87 2.97 0.92
N ILE A 65 -10.64 3.14 0.43
CA ILE A 65 -10.23 2.79 -0.93
C ILE A 65 -10.05 1.27 -1.04
N ILE A 66 -10.63 0.70 -2.08
CA ILE A 66 -10.64 -0.74 -2.34
C ILE A 66 -9.72 -1.06 -3.53
N TYR A 67 -9.82 -0.27 -4.59
CA TYR A 67 -9.17 -0.55 -5.86
C TYR A 67 -8.97 0.74 -6.65
N LEU A 68 -7.86 0.81 -7.39
CA LEU A 68 -7.58 1.89 -8.32
C LEU A 68 -7.25 1.29 -9.68
N GLU A 69 -7.81 1.84 -10.74
CA GLU A 69 -7.42 1.50 -12.10
C GLU A 69 -7.31 2.71 -13.00
N VAL A 70 -6.39 2.66 -13.95
CA VAL A 70 -6.25 3.68 -14.98
C VAL A 70 -6.72 3.16 -16.33
N ASN A 71 -7.62 3.90 -16.95
CA ASN A 71 -8.07 3.65 -18.31
C ASN A 71 -8.01 4.97 -19.09
N GLN A 72 -7.34 4.96 -20.26
CA GLN A 72 -7.18 6.14 -21.13
C GLN A 72 -6.73 7.42 -20.39
N GLY A 73 -5.83 7.27 -19.40
CA GLY A 73 -5.28 8.40 -18.63
C GLY A 73 -6.17 8.93 -17.50
N VAL A 74 -7.33 8.31 -17.26
CA VAL A 74 -8.19 8.61 -16.11
C VAL A 74 -8.08 7.48 -15.09
N VAL A 75 -7.73 7.83 -13.85
CA VAL A 75 -7.74 6.88 -12.73
C VAL A 75 -9.12 6.89 -12.10
N THR A 76 -9.77 5.73 -12.06
CA THR A 76 -10.94 5.47 -11.24
C THR A 76 -10.50 4.90 -9.90
N ILE A 77 -10.94 5.51 -8.81
CA ILE A 77 -10.69 5.09 -7.43
C ILE A 77 -12.01 4.57 -6.87
N THR A 78 -12.10 3.26 -6.69
CA THR A 78 -13.23 2.58 -6.07
C THR A 78 -13.08 2.62 -4.55
N THR A 79 -14.11 3.12 -3.87
CA THR A 79 -14.18 3.17 -2.40
C THR A 79 -15.46 2.51 -1.90
N SER A 80 -15.53 2.25 -0.59
CA SER A 80 -16.76 1.77 0.08
C SER A 80 -17.95 2.74 -0.04
N LYS A 81 -17.72 4.01 -0.39
CA LYS A 81 -18.77 5.04 -0.53
C LYS A 81 -19.12 5.37 -1.97
N GLY A 82 -18.46 4.74 -2.95
CA GLY A 82 -18.61 5.04 -4.36
C GLY A 82 -17.27 5.31 -5.04
N ASN A 83 -17.33 5.86 -6.24
CA ASN A 83 -16.16 6.00 -7.11
C ASN A 83 -15.78 7.47 -7.29
N TYR A 84 -14.48 7.71 -7.40
CA TYR A 84 -13.92 9.00 -7.80
C TYR A 84 -13.12 8.83 -9.09
N GLN A 85 -13.07 9.87 -9.91
CA GLN A 85 -12.26 9.89 -11.13
C GLN A 85 -11.29 11.06 -11.11
N THR A 86 -10.03 10.81 -11.43
CA THR A 86 -8.99 11.84 -11.47
C THR A 86 -8.07 11.66 -12.68
N ARG A 87 -7.46 12.76 -13.12
CA ARG A 87 -6.37 12.76 -14.13
C ARG A 87 -4.98 12.64 -13.50
N GLN A 88 -4.89 12.55 -12.17
CA GLN A 88 -3.63 12.22 -11.50
C GLN A 88 -3.15 10.84 -11.96
N SER A 89 -1.83 10.66 -12.07
CA SER A 89 -1.29 9.39 -12.53
C SER A 89 -1.43 8.32 -11.45
N LEU A 90 -1.64 7.06 -11.87
CA LEU A 90 -1.72 5.92 -10.95
C LEU A 90 -0.46 5.80 -10.08
N SER A 91 0.73 6.12 -10.61
CA SER A 91 1.97 6.12 -9.84
C SER A 91 1.97 7.21 -8.77
N SER A 92 1.57 8.45 -9.12
CA SER A 92 1.50 9.55 -8.13
C SER A 92 0.48 9.32 -7.02
N LEU A 93 -0.56 8.51 -7.28
CA LEU A 93 -1.51 8.08 -6.26
C LEU A 93 -0.91 6.95 -5.43
N ALA A 94 -0.24 5.97 -6.05
CA ALA A 94 0.43 4.89 -5.35
C ALA A 94 1.48 5.38 -4.34
N ASP A 95 2.22 6.45 -4.66
CA ASP A 95 3.21 7.06 -3.75
C ASP A 95 2.58 7.67 -2.49
N LYS A 96 1.26 7.95 -2.51
CA LYS A 96 0.49 8.47 -1.39
C LYS A 96 -0.27 7.38 -0.62
N LEU A 97 -0.15 6.12 -1.06
CA LEU A 97 -0.82 4.99 -0.44
C LEU A 97 0.20 4.15 0.31
N ASN A 98 -0.19 3.70 1.51
CA ASN A 98 0.63 2.79 2.28
C ASN A 98 0.88 1.50 1.47
N SER A 99 2.13 1.28 1.08
CA SER A 99 2.56 0.07 0.36
C SER A 99 2.36 -1.21 1.17
N GLN A 100 2.07 -1.10 2.47
CA GLN A 100 1.68 -2.24 3.30
C GLN A 100 0.22 -2.65 3.08
N ASP A 101 -0.65 -1.71 2.72
CA ASP A 101 -2.08 -1.95 2.50
C ASP A 101 -2.42 -2.16 1.04
N PHE A 102 -1.67 -1.53 0.13
CA PHE A 102 -1.91 -1.56 -1.30
C PHE A 102 -0.83 -2.31 -2.06
N ILE A 103 -1.26 -3.10 -3.04
CA ILE A 103 -0.38 -3.84 -3.92
C ILE A 103 -0.76 -3.60 -5.37
N ARG A 104 0.27 -3.47 -6.22
CA ARG A 104 0.08 -3.34 -7.67
C ARG A 104 -0.16 -4.72 -8.27
N ILE A 105 -1.28 -4.86 -8.99
CA ILE A 105 -1.69 -6.15 -9.59
C ILE A 105 -1.61 -6.14 -11.11
N SER A 106 -1.44 -4.97 -11.72
CA SER A 106 -1.13 -4.84 -13.15
C SER A 106 -0.37 -3.53 -13.43
N LYS A 107 0.01 -3.30 -14.69
CA LYS A 107 0.53 -1.98 -15.11
C LYS A 107 -0.51 -0.87 -14.86
N TYR A 108 -1.79 -1.23 -14.81
CA TYR A 108 -2.90 -0.29 -14.80
C TYR A 108 -3.71 -0.29 -13.50
N ALA A 109 -3.36 -1.10 -12.50
CA ALA A 109 -4.19 -1.21 -11.30
C ALA A 109 -3.44 -1.49 -9.99
N LEU A 110 -3.96 -0.94 -8.90
CA LEU A 110 -3.63 -1.27 -7.51
C LEU A 110 -4.87 -1.75 -6.78
N VAL A 111 -4.67 -2.63 -5.79
CA VAL A 111 -5.75 -3.14 -4.94
C VAL A 111 -5.33 -3.05 -3.48
N ARG A 112 -6.29 -2.77 -2.59
CA ARG A 112 -6.10 -2.93 -1.16
C ARG A 112 -6.11 -4.42 -0.82
N ILE A 113 -5.05 -4.92 -0.18
CA ILE A 113 -4.86 -6.34 0.11
C ILE A 113 -6.03 -6.90 0.93
N GLN A 114 -6.45 -6.18 1.96
CA GLN A 114 -7.57 -6.57 2.83
C GLN A 114 -8.93 -6.60 2.10
N ALA A 115 -9.02 -6.04 0.88
CA ALA A 115 -10.23 -6.10 0.09
C ALA A 115 -10.31 -7.33 -0.81
N ILE A 116 -9.24 -8.14 -0.92
CA ILE A 116 -9.23 -9.38 -1.70
C ILE A 116 -9.87 -10.49 -0.87
N GLU A 117 -10.97 -11.07 -1.35
CA GLU A 117 -11.68 -12.17 -0.67
C GLU A 117 -11.27 -13.54 -1.20
N ARG A 118 -10.98 -13.62 -2.51
CA ARG A 118 -10.63 -14.87 -3.17
C ARG A 118 -9.66 -14.63 -4.32
N LEU A 119 -8.74 -15.57 -4.49
CA LEU A 119 -7.86 -15.65 -5.64
C LEU A 119 -8.14 -16.91 -6.44
N GLU A 120 -8.06 -16.82 -7.77
CA GLU A 120 -8.27 -17.94 -8.68
C GLU A 120 -7.23 -17.91 -9.79
N LEU A 121 -6.69 -19.08 -10.16
CA LEU A 121 -5.79 -19.18 -11.30
C LEU A 121 -6.58 -18.91 -12.59
N ALA A 122 -6.08 -17.99 -13.40
CA ALA A 122 -6.60 -17.77 -14.74
C ALA A 122 -5.73 -18.52 -15.77
N PHE A 123 -6.20 -18.54 -17.02
CA PHE A 123 -5.41 -19.06 -18.13
C PHE A 123 -4.09 -18.30 -18.30
N SER A 124 -3.08 -19.00 -18.81
CA SER A 124 -1.79 -18.41 -19.19
C SER A 124 -1.03 -17.72 -18.05
N GLY A 125 -1.14 -18.22 -16.81
CA GLY A 125 -0.34 -17.77 -15.67
C GLY A 125 -0.74 -16.40 -15.11
N ASN A 126 -1.93 -15.90 -15.46
CA ASN A 126 -2.57 -14.79 -14.77
C ASN A 126 -3.37 -15.31 -13.55
N MET A 127 -3.89 -14.39 -12.73
CA MET A 127 -4.86 -14.73 -11.69
C MET A 127 -6.04 -13.77 -11.73
N TYR A 128 -7.19 -14.22 -11.22
CA TYR A 128 -8.30 -13.36 -10.85
C TYR A 128 -8.27 -13.09 -9.35
N ALA A 129 -8.50 -11.84 -8.97
CA ALA A 129 -8.82 -11.45 -7.61
C ALA A 129 -10.29 -11.04 -7.55
N TYR A 130 -11.02 -11.62 -6.60
CA TYR A 130 -12.39 -11.26 -6.28
C TYR A 130 -12.35 -10.34 -5.06
N LEU A 131 -12.89 -9.14 -5.23
CA LEU A 131 -12.87 -8.10 -4.21
C LEU A 131 -14.14 -8.14 -3.37
N SER A 132 -14.10 -7.56 -2.17
CA SER A 132 -15.26 -7.37 -1.28
C SER A 132 -16.43 -6.58 -1.86
N THR A 133 -16.22 -5.90 -2.99
CA THR A 133 -17.30 -5.27 -3.78
C THR A 133 -18.04 -6.26 -4.68
N GLY A 134 -17.62 -7.52 -4.74
CA GLY A 134 -18.03 -8.50 -5.74
C GLY A 134 -17.32 -8.36 -7.10
N GLN A 135 -16.47 -7.33 -7.28
CA GLN A 135 -15.74 -7.10 -8.52
C GLN A 135 -14.67 -8.17 -8.72
N GLN A 136 -14.59 -8.72 -9.94
CA GLN A 136 -13.49 -9.55 -10.40
C GLN A 136 -12.46 -8.68 -11.14
N VAL A 137 -11.19 -8.72 -10.72
CA VAL A 137 -10.09 -7.97 -11.36
C VAL A 137 -8.97 -8.91 -11.79
N ASN A 138 -8.25 -8.54 -12.85
CA ASN A 138 -7.13 -9.32 -13.38
C ASN A 138 -5.81 -8.96 -12.69
N VAL A 139 -5.11 -9.97 -12.19
CA VAL A 139 -3.72 -9.89 -11.77
C VAL A 139 -2.85 -10.39 -12.92
N SER A 140 -2.10 -9.48 -13.54
CA SER A 140 -1.26 -9.82 -14.68
C SER A 140 -0.09 -10.70 -14.24
N ARG A 141 0.32 -11.67 -15.08
CA ARG A 141 1.38 -12.66 -14.82
C ARG A 141 2.60 -12.11 -14.08
N ARG A 142 3.10 -10.95 -14.50
CA ARG A 142 4.30 -10.31 -13.90
C ARG A 142 4.12 -9.91 -12.42
N PHE A 143 2.90 -9.69 -11.97
CA PHE A 143 2.58 -9.25 -10.60
C PHE A 143 2.09 -10.39 -9.71
N VAL A 144 1.80 -11.57 -10.28
CA VAL A 144 1.31 -12.74 -9.54
C VAL A 144 2.28 -13.15 -8.43
N SER A 145 3.57 -13.29 -8.72
CA SER A 145 4.56 -13.70 -7.73
C SER A 145 4.69 -12.69 -6.58
N GLN A 146 4.61 -11.40 -6.88
CA GLN A 146 4.63 -10.35 -5.86
C GLN A 146 3.41 -10.44 -4.95
N LEU A 147 2.22 -10.65 -5.53
CA LEU A 147 0.99 -10.79 -4.77
C LEU A 147 1.00 -12.03 -3.86
N LYS A 148 1.48 -13.16 -4.37
CA LYS A 148 1.63 -14.40 -3.61
C LYS A 148 2.55 -14.25 -2.41
N ASN A 149 3.76 -13.72 -2.63
CA ASN A 149 4.71 -13.43 -1.57
C ASN A 149 4.12 -12.50 -0.50
N ARG A 150 3.33 -11.51 -0.93
CA ARG A 150 2.67 -10.56 -0.03
C ARG A 150 1.61 -11.23 0.87
N LEU A 151 0.96 -12.27 0.37
CA LEU A 151 -0.09 -13.02 1.07
C LEU A 151 0.43 -14.27 1.79
N GLY A 152 1.72 -14.61 1.62
CA GLY A 152 2.33 -15.80 2.24
C GLY A 152 1.91 -17.13 1.60
N ILE A 153 1.55 -17.13 0.31
CA ILE A 153 1.11 -18.32 -0.45
C ILE A 153 1.93 -18.56 -1.72
#